data_AF-A0AAV5RGN3-F1
#
_entry.id   AF-A0AAV5RGN3-F1
#
_cell.length_a   1.000
_cell.length_b   1.000
_cell.length_c   1.000
_cell.angle_alpha   90.00
_cell.angle_beta   90.00
_cell.angle_gamma   90.00
#
_symmetry.space_group_name_H-M   'P 1'
#
loop_
_entity.id
_entity.type
_entity.pdbx_description
1 polymer ?
#
loop_
_entity_poly.entity_id
_entity_poly.type
_entity_poly.pdbx_seq_one_letter_code
_entity_poly.pdbx_strand_id
1 'polypeptide(L)'
;MKYFAEKLENLGTVSLSIEIDDDLVDEIKISELNNQTLVLGCPGRFNEIIQLPCPVKGVNNQTILSRIFRLRLQALNAVDRKNLDLYKKQPFKAPVCKCGITIGETNVWKQLPSEHWAELMDLWHCHKPHIEHNSHEHDDDKSYTDGLYKLAMEGFQPKKGFSYYSDVYYLVHQDDLHPCFTESKIYKWDLGHSVSEIIGIQLKELVDAHAVFTFQINKELIVWVINLNCLYTSQSTSTPRKSVKIGFGDMAMKATKADPEEVEYPEPVYNKLVESLLESNESLPGNVRTLGEWKIAFL
;
A
#
# COMPACT_ATOMS: atom_id res chain seq x y z
N MET A 1 13.68 22.82 -3.91
CA MET A 1 12.21 22.97 -3.71
C MET A 1 11.62 21.60 -3.56
N LYS A 2 10.85 21.36 -2.51
CA LYS A 2 10.05 20.15 -2.31
C LYS A 2 8.57 20.51 -2.41
N TYR A 3 7.77 19.62 -2.98
CA TYR A 3 6.32 19.74 -2.93
C TYR A 3 5.66 18.39 -2.72
N PHE A 4 4.49 18.44 -2.11
CA PHE A 4 3.63 17.29 -1.89
C PHE A 4 2.18 17.73 -1.99
N ALA A 5 1.40 17.10 -2.87
CA ALA A 5 -0.02 17.37 -3.03
C ALA A 5 -0.84 16.10 -2.85
N GLU A 6 -1.73 16.07 -1.86
CA GLU A 6 -2.63 14.93 -1.61
C GLU A 6 -4.09 15.32 -1.81
N LYS A 7 -4.89 14.38 -2.32
CA LYS A 7 -6.34 14.50 -2.36
C LYS A 7 -6.92 14.05 -1.03
N LEU A 8 -7.64 14.95 -0.37
CA LEU A 8 -8.40 14.68 0.85
C LEU A 8 -9.83 14.33 0.48
N GLU A 9 -10.08 13.04 0.22
CA GLU A 9 -11.37 12.52 -0.27
C GLU A 9 -12.57 13.00 0.55
N ASN A 10 -12.48 12.94 1.88
CA ASN A 10 -13.58 13.31 2.78
C ASN A 10 -13.87 14.81 2.81
N LEU A 11 -12.89 15.65 2.43
CA LEU A 11 -13.05 17.10 2.39
C LEU A 11 -13.36 17.60 0.97
N GLY A 12 -13.19 16.77 -0.05
CA GLY A 12 -13.32 17.20 -1.45
C GLY A 12 -12.29 18.25 -1.86
N THR A 13 -11.08 18.21 -1.26
CA THR A 13 -10.02 19.20 -1.50
C THR A 13 -8.69 18.54 -1.83
N VAL A 14 -7.82 19.26 -2.55
CA VAL A 14 -6.40 18.95 -2.66
C VAL A 14 -5.63 19.81 -1.66
N SER A 15 -4.79 19.17 -0.84
CA SER A 15 -3.85 19.83 0.05
C SER A 15 -2.47 19.84 -0.60
N LEU A 16 -1.97 21.02 -0.98
CA LEU A 16 -0.65 21.22 -1.58
C LEU A 16 0.28 21.85 -0.55
N SER A 17 1.37 21.17 -0.23
CA SER A 17 2.45 21.65 0.64
C SER A 17 3.69 21.91 -0.19
N ILE A 18 4.36 23.03 0.06
CA ILE A 18 5.57 23.46 -0.68
C ILE A 18 6.62 23.94 0.33
N GLU A 19 7.88 23.62 0.06
CA GLU A 19 9.07 24.10 0.76
C GLU A 19 10.12 24.52 -0.29
N ILE A 20 10.67 25.73 -0.14
CA ILE A 20 11.69 26.28 -1.05
C ILE A 20 13.01 26.43 -0.29
N ASP A 21 14.04 25.75 -0.80
CA ASP A 21 15.38 25.68 -0.18
C ASP A 21 16.28 26.89 -0.51
N ASP A 22 15.73 27.95 -1.12
CA ASP A 22 16.47 29.17 -1.50
C ASP A 22 16.09 30.31 -0.54
N ASP A 23 17.05 30.76 0.28
CA ASP A 23 16.88 31.82 1.28
C ASP A 23 16.58 33.20 0.67
N LEU A 24 16.83 33.38 -0.62
CA LEU A 24 16.65 34.66 -1.30
C LEU A 24 15.29 34.75 -2.03
N VAL A 25 14.39 33.80 -1.77
CA VAL A 25 13.02 33.78 -2.30
C VAL A 25 12.08 34.36 -1.25
N ASP A 26 11.72 35.63 -1.45
CA ASP A 26 10.82 36.36 -0.56
C ASP A 26 9.38 36.45 -1.11
N GLU A 27 9.23 36.27 -2.43
CA GLU A 27 7.94 36.38 -3.12
C GLU A 27 7.73 35.21 -4.09
N ILE A 28 6.66 34.45 -3.87
CA ILE A 28 6.27 33.31 -4.70
C ILE A 28 4.92 33.60 -5.34
N LYS A 29 4.87 33.60 -6.67
CA LYS A 29 3.65 33.76 -7.44
C LYS A 29 3.11 32.40 -7.84
N ILE A 30 1.81 32.23 -7.67
CA ILE A 30 1.10 30.99 -7.98
C ILE A 30 -0.02 31.33 -8.94
N SER A 31 -0.05 30.63 -10.07
CA SER A 31 -1.10 30.76 -11.07
C SER A 31 -1.49 29.39 -11.61
N GLU A 32 -2.73 29.28 -12.06
CA GLU A 32 -3.20 28.08 -12.75
C GLU A 32 -2.68 28.03 -14.20
N LEU A 33 -2.17 26.87 -14.62
CA LEU A 33 -1.93 26.59 -16.05
C LEU A 33 -3.16 25.95 -16.68
N ASN A 34 -3.72 24.96 -15.98
CA ASN A 34 -4.96 24.27 -16.28
C ASN A 34 -5.54 23.70 -14.98
N ASN A 35 -6.71 23.08 -15.06
CA ASN A 35 -7.41 22.57 -13.88
C ASN A 35 -6.66 21.51 -13.07
N GLN A 36 -5.56 20.91 -13.54
CA GLN A 36 -4.75 19.93 -12.80
C GLN A 36 -3.28 20.35 -12.65
N THR A 37 -2.89 21.53 -13.13
CA THR A 37 -1.49 21.96 -13.14
C THR A 37 -1.37 23.41 -12.69
N LEU A 38 -0.45 23.65 -11.75
CA LEU A 38 -0.10 25.00 -11.29
C LEU A 38 1.28 25.39 -11.77
N VAL A 39 1.48 26.70 -11.90
CA VAL A 39 2.77 27.32 -12.13
C VAL A 39 3.17 28.02 -10.85
N LEU A 40 4.36 27.70 -10.36
CA LEU A 40 4.99 28.33 -9.21
C LEU A 40 6.21 29.11 -9.69
N GLY A 41 6.20 30.42 -9.54
CA GLY A 41 7.28 31.26 -10.04
C GLY A 41 7.79 32.26 -9.01
N CYS A 42 9.11 32.43 -8.98
CA CYS A 42 9.74 33.58 -8.34
C CYS A 42 10.34 34.46 -9.45
N PRO A 43 9.93 35.74 -9.58
CA PRO A 43 10.43 36.63 -10.62
C PRO A 43 11.96 36.64 -10.69
N GLY A 44 12.52 36.33 -11.87
CA GLY A 44 13.97 36.33 -12.11
C GLY A 44 14.75 35.17 -11.50
N ARG A 45 14.11 34.18 -10.87
CA ARG A 45 14.79 33.01 -10.27
C ARG A 45 14.37 31.67 -10.88
N PHE A 46 13.09 31.33 -10.77
CA PHE A 46 12.59 30.03 -11.23
C PHE A 46 11.14 30.12 -11.68
N ASN A 47 10.75 29.13 -12.48
CA ASN A 47 9.38 28.89 -12.88
C ASN A 47 9.14 27.38 -12.97
N GLU A 48 8.40 26.83 -12.02
CA GLU A 48 8.21 25.39 -11.83
C GLU A 48 6.76 24.98 -12.08
N ILE A 49 6.58 23.79 -12.66
CA ILE A 49 5.27 23.23 -12.96
C ILE A 49 4.92 22.17 -11.92
N ILE A 50 3.83 22.38 -11.20
CA ILE A 50 3.33 21.45 -10.18
C ILE A 50 2.12 20.72 -10.73
N GLN A 51 2.22 19.39 -10.83
CA GLN A 51 1.09 18.53 -11.16
C GLN A 51 0.28 18.20 -9.91
N LEU A 52 -1.04 18.31 -9.98
CA LEU A 52 -1.95 17.99 -8.89
C LEU A 52 -2.51 16.56 -9.05
N PRO A 53 -2.88 15.89 -7.94
CA PRO A 53 -3.41 14.53 -7.97
C PRO A 53 -4.76 14.43 -8.71
N CYS A 54 -5.53 15.50 -8.77
CA CYS A 54 -6.78 15.56 -9.52
C CYS A 54 -7.11 17.00 -9.93
N PRO A 55 -8.07 17.20 -10.87
CA PRO A 55 -8.54 18.52 -11.22
C PRO A 55 -9.13 19.31 -10.04
N VAL A 56 -8.81 20.60 -9.96
CA VAL A 56 -9.26 21.57 -8.96
C VAL A 56 -10.04 22.70 -9.61
N LYS A 57 -10.89 23.35 -8.81
CA LYS A 57 -11.58 24.58 -9.20
C LYS A 57 -10.55 25.70 -9.20
N GLY A 58 -10.64 26.56 -10.20
CA GLY A 58 -9.53 27.42 -10.59
C GLY A 58 -8.85 28.19 -9.48
N VAL A 59 -7.54 28.40 -9.65
CA VAL A 59 -6.66 29.00 -8.65
C VAL A 59 -6.48 30.47 -8.98
N ASN A 60 -7.01 31.34 -8.11
CA ASN A 60 -6.75 32.78 -8.22
C ASN A 60 -5.25 33.04 -8.09
N ASN A 61 -4.75 33.95 -8.93
CA ASN A 61 -3.37 34.41 -8.81
C ASN A 61 -3.14 34.94 -7.39
N GLN A 62 -2.15 34.36 -6.71
CA GLN A 62 -1.82 34.71 -5.33
C GLN A 62 -0.31 34.80 -5.15
N THR A 63 0.08 35.72 -4.28
CA THR A 63 1.46 35.92 -3.86
C THR A 63 1.64 35.41 -2.44
N ILE A 64 2.63 34.53 -2.24
CA ILE A 64 2.98 33.97 -0.94
C ILE A 64 4.34 34.51 -0.52
N LEU A 65 4.41 35.02 0.71
CA LEU A 65 5.62 35.60 1.33
C LEU A 65 6.26 34.65 2.34
N SER A 66 6.11 33.35 2.14
CA SER A 66 6.66 32.30 2.99
C SER A 66 7.31 31.22 2.14
N ARG A 67 8.51 30.78 2.53
CA ARG A 67 9.23 29.70 1.86
C ARG A 67 8.65 28.32 2.14
N ILE A 68 7.85 28.20 3.20
CA ILE A 68 7.12 26.98 3.54
C ILE A 68 5.66 27.31 3.78
N PHE A 69 4.76 26.69 3.02
CA PHE A 69 3.34 26.99 3.10
C PHE A 69 2.50 25.82 2.64
N ARG A 70 1.19 25.93 2.90
CA ARG A 70 0.19 24.96 2.49
C ARG A 70 -1.00 25.67 1.88
N LEU A 71 -1.49 25.14 0.77
CA LEU A 71 -2.70 25.57 0.08
C LEU A 71 -3.74 24.47 0.14
N ARG A 72 -5.00 24.88 0.26
CA ARG A 72 -6.15 23.98 0.12
C ARG A 72 -6.97 24.42 -1.08
N LEU A 73 -7.07 23.53 -2.06
CA LEU A 73 -7.73 23.76 -3.34
C LEU A 73 -8.99 22.91 -3.42
N GLN A 74 -10.08 23.45 -3.94
CA GLN A 74 -11.33 22.69 -4.09
C GLN A 74 -11.19 21.69 -5.24
N ALA A 75 -11.41 20.40 -5.00
CA ALA A 75 -11.44 19.41 -6.08
C ALA A 75 -12.75 19.54 -6.88
N LEU A 76 -12.71 19.31 -8.21
CA LEU A 76 -13.90 19.41 -9.07
C LEU A 76 -14.85 18.20 -9.03
N ASN A 77 -14.45 17.09 -8.37
CA ASN A 77 -15.05 15.74 -8.44
C ASN A 77 -15.00 15.11 -9.84
N ALA A 78 -14.68 13.82 -10.05
CA ALA A 78 -14.18 12.78 -9.18
C ALA A 78 -13.10 12.00 -9.95
N VAL A 79 -12.03 11.59 -9.25
CA VAL A 79 -11.37 10.34 -9.65
C VAL A 79 -12.37 9.25 -9.30
N ASP A 80 -12.86 8.55 -10.30
CA ASP A 80 -13.82 7.47 -10.16
C ASP A 80 -13.25 6.41 -9.20
N ARG A 81 -13.88 6.28 -8.02
CA ARG A 81 -13.45 5.33 -6.97
C ARG A 81 -13.36 3.90 -7.50
N LYS A 82 -14.13 3.57 -8.54
CA LYS A 82 -14.21 2.24 -9.15
C LYS A 82 -13.10 1.95 -10.16
N ASN A 83 -12.43 2.96 -10.68
CA ASN A 83 -11.54 2.80 -11.85
C ASN A 83 -10.04 3.00 -11.56
N LEU A 84 -9.70 3.21 -10.29
CA LEU A 84 -8.34 3.37 -9.84
C LEU A 84 -8.13 2.47 -8.63
N ASP A 85 -8.24 1.14 -8.77
CA ASP A 85 -7.49 0.28 -7.85
C ASP A 85 -6.05 0.80 -7.79
N LEU A 86 -5.45 0.89 -6.60
CA LEU A 86 -4.03 1.26 -6.43
C LEU A 86 -3.14 0.58 -7.48
N TYR A 87 -3.57 -0.59 -7.90
CA TYR A 87 -3.03 -1.40 -8.96
C TYR A 87 -4.18 -1.75 -9.91
N LYS A 88 -4.31 -1.06 -11.05
CA LYS A 88 -5.06 -1.62 -12.18
C LYS A 88 -4.53 -3.04 -12.38
N LYS A 89 -5.35 -4.07 -12.21
CA LYS A 89 -4.95 -5.47 -12.44
C LYS A 89 -4.30 -5.55 -13.81
N GLN A 90 -2.97 -5.58 -13.84
CA GLN A 90 -2.26 -5.79 -15.09
C GLN A 90 -2.63 -7.17 -15.60
N PRO A 91 -2.70 -7.37 -16.93
CA PRO A 91 -2.86 -8.71 -17.46
C PRO A 91 -1.77 -9.59 -16.83
N PHE A 92 -2.21 -10.67 -16.17
CA PHE A 92 -1.31 -11.54 -15.45
C PHE A 92 -0.23 -12.07 -16.39
N LYS A 93 1.03 -11.97 -15.95
CA LYS A 93 2.18 -12.60 -16.59
C LYS A 93 2.83 -13.49 -15.57
N ALA A 94 3.24 -14.69 -16.01
CA ALA A 94 4.00 -15.60 -15.17
C ALA A 94 5.26 -14.87 -14.65
N PRO A 95 5.59 -15.01 -13.35
CA PRO A 95 6.73 -14.34 -12.76
C PRO A 95 8.02 -14.91 -13.32
N VAL A 96 9.03 -14.03 -13.47
CA VAL A 96 10.37 -14.41 -13.91
C VAL A 96 11.31 -14.33 -12.71
N CYS A 97 12.04 -15.41 -12.46
CA CYS A 97 13.06 -15.45 -11.42
C CYS A 97 14.22 -14.50 -11.77
N LYS A 98 14.98 -14.05 -10.76
CA LYS A 98 16.20 -13.25 -10.97
C LYS A 98 17.25 -13.93 -11.86
N CYS A 99 17.20 -15.26 -12.03
CA CYS A 99 18.05 -15.98 -12.98
C CYS A 99 17.57 -15.93 -14.44
N GLY A 100 16.42 -15.30 -14.72
CA GLY A 100 15.84 -15.15 -16.06
C GLY A 100 14.86 -16.24 -16.49
N ILE A 101 14.62 -17.26 -15.65
CA ILE A 101 13.70 -18.36 -15.95
C ILE A 101 12.28 -18.02 -15.47
N THR A 102 11.29 -18.29 -16.31
CA THR A 102 9.87 -18.17 -15.97
C THR A 102 9.47 -19.23 -14.96
N ILE A 103 8.92 -18.81 -13.82
CA ILE A 103 8.43 -19.71 -12.78
C ILE A 103 7.06 -20.24 -13.20
N GLY A 104 6.82 -21.54 -13.08
CA GLY A 104 5.52 -22.14 -13.38
C GLY A 104 5.03 -21.86 -14.81
N GLU A 105 5.95 -21.84 -15.79
CA GLU A 105 5.63 -21.51 -17.19
C GLU A 105 4.55 -22.44 -17.79
N THR A 106 4.59 -23.72 -17.42
CA THR A 106 3.64 -24.74 -17.85
C THR A 106 2.39 -24.82 -16.98
N ASN A 107 2.33 -24.04 -15.89
CA ASN A 107 1.27 -24.18 -14.89
C ASN A 107 0.03 -23.36 -15.26
N VAL A 108 -1.13 -23.87 -14.85
CA VAL A 108 -2.38 -23.12 -14.90
C VAL A 108 -2.41 -22.14 -13.73
N TRP A 109 -2.39 -20.83 -14.04
CA TRP A 109 -2.36 -19.78 -13.04
C TRP A 109 -3.77 -19.38 -12.56
N LYS A 110 -3.94 -19.29 -11.24
CA LYS A 110 -5.19 -18.89 -10.59
C LYS A 110 -4.95 -17.74 -9.62
N GLN A 111 -5.84 -16.76 -9.61
CA GLN A 111 -5.77 -15.69 -8.62
C GLN A 111 -6.26 -16.22 -7.26
N LEU A 112 -5.50 -15.99 -6.19
CA LEU A 112 -5.96 -16.19 -4.82
C LEU A 112 -6.83 -15.00 -4.39
N PRO A 113 -7.82 -15.20 -3.52
CA PRO A 113 -8.29 -14.12 -2.66
C PRO A 113 -7.15 -13.64 -1.74
N SER A 114 -7.35 -12.54 -1.00
CA SER A 114 -6.33 -12.07 -0.04
C SER A 114 -5.97 -13.18 0.96
N GLU A 115 -4.74 -13.16 1.50
CA GLU A 115 -4.24 -14.20 2.41
C GLU A 115 -5.18 -14.38 3.61
N HIS A 116 -5.60 -13.27 4.19
CA HIS A 116 -6.53 -13.20 5.32
C HIS A 116 -7.98 -13.59 4.96
N TRP A 117 -8.32 -13.72 3.67
CA TRP A 117 -9.61 -14.29 3.28
C TRP A 117 -9.67 -15.80 3.54
N ALA A 118 -8.51 -16.49 3.49
CA ALA A 118 -8.42 -17.88 3.91
C ALA A 118 -8.66 -18.00 5.43
N GLU A 119 -8.16 -17.05 6.23
CA GLU A 119 -8.42 -16.99 7.68
C GLU A 119 -9.89 -16.68 8.02
N LEU A 120 -10.56 -15.85 7.20
CA LEU A 120 -12.01 -15.61 7.34
C LEU A 120 -12.86 -16.85 7.05
N MET A 121 -12.36 -17.81 6.25
CA MET A 121 -13.04 -19.09 6.05
C MET A 121 -13.06 -19.96 7.32
N ASP A 122 -12.06 -19.81 8.20
CA ASP A 122 -11.98 -20.54 9.46
C ASP A 122 -13.04 -20.05 10.45
N LEU A 123 -13.31 -18.75 10.45
CA LEU A 123 -14.31 -18.09 11.30
C LEU A 123 -15.76 -18.40 10.89
N TRP A 124 -16.00 -18.77 9.63
CA TRP A 124 -17.35 -19.02 9.10
C TRP A 124 -17.95 -20.37 9.56
N HIS A 125 -17.15 -21.28 10.11
CA HIS A 125 -17.62 -22.56 10.64
C HIS A 125 -17.94 -22.47 12.14
N CYS A 126 -18.89 -21.61 12.51
CA CYS A 126 -19.27 -21.36 13.90
C CYS A 126 -19.87 -22.58 14.64
N HIS A 127 -20.25 -23.67 13.97
CA HIS A 127 -20.57 -24.93 14.65
C HIS A 127 -20.12 -26.12 13.80
N LYS A 128 -19.11 -26.85 14.32
CA LYS A 128 -18.83 -28.21 13.89
C LYS A 128 -20.14 -29.01 14.01
N PRO A 129 -20.66 -29.68 12.95
CA PRO A 129 -21.70 -30.66 13.16
C PRO A 129 -21.14 -31.71 14.12
N HIS A 130 -21.77 -31.86 15.29
CA HIS A 130 -21.46 -32.95 16.19
C HIS A 130 -21.69 -34.25 15.42
N ILE A 131 -20.60 -34.94 15.08
CA ILE A 131 -20.69 -36.33 14.66
C ILE A 131 -20.98 -37.09 15.95
N GLU A 132 -22.24 -37.10 16.38
CA GLU A 132 -22.70 -38.15 17.26
C GLU A 132 -22.54 -39.46 16.49
N HIS A 133 -21.69 -40.33 17.00
CA HIS A 133 -21.62 -41.71 16.56
C HIS A 133 -22.95 -42.39 16.89
N ASN A 134 -23.95 -42.26 16.02
CA ASN A 134 -25.06 -43.18 15.95
C ASN A 134 -25.57 -43.26 14.51
N SER A 135 -25.47 -44.49 13.98
CA SER A 135 -26.15 -45.05 12.81
C SER A 135 -27.21 -44.17 12.16
N HIS A 136 -26.99 -43.76 10.91
CA HIS A 136 -27.78 -44.18 9.75
C HIS A 136 -27.17 -43.58 8.47
N GLU A 137 -27.18 -44.39 7.42
CA GLU A 137 -26.66 -44.12 6.08
C GLU A 137 -27.29 -42.87 5.46
N HIS A 138 -26.45 -41.93 5.05
CA HIS A 138 -26.65 -41.07 3.88
C HIS A 138 -25.25 -40.64 3.41
N ASP A 139 -24.74 -41.36 2.41
CA ASP A 139 -23.61 -40.96 1.59
C ASP A 139 -24.01 -39.74 0.76
N ASP A 140 -23.24 -38.65 0.84
CA ASP A 140 -22.78 -37.85 -0.32
C ASP A 140 -22.17 -36.47 0.05
N ASP A 141 -22.25 -35.98 1.29
CA ASP A 141 -21.88 -34.57 1.59
C ASP A 141 -20.69 -34.36 2.57
N LYS A 142 -20.00 -35.44 2.96
CA LYS A 142 -18.87 -35.37 3.92
C LYS A 142 -17.52 -34.99 3.31
N SER A 143 -17.37 -35.02 1.99
CA SER A 143 -16.07 -34.72 1.35
C SER A 143 -15.77 -33.23 1.21
N TYR A 144 -16.81 -32.40 1.10
CA TYR A 144 -16.65 -30.96 0.87
C TYR A 144 -16.28 -30.22 2.16
N THR A 145 -16.92 -30.59 3.27
CA THR A 145 -16.68 -29.99 4.59
C THR A 145 -15.32 -30.40 5.17
N ASP A 146 -14.91 -31.67 5.00
CA ASP A 146 -13.61 -32.17 5.45
C ASP A 146 -12.44 -31.55 4.63
N GLY A 147 -12.62 -31.39 3.32
CA GLY A 147 -11.64 -30.73 2.45
C GLY A 147 -11.48 -29.24 2.75
N LEU A 148 -12.56 -28.53 3.05
CA LEU A 148 -12.53 -27.10 3.39
C LEU A 148 -11.95 -26.85 4.78
N TYR A 149 -12.24 -27.72 5.76
CA TYR A 149 -11.70 -27.66 7.12
C TYR A 149 -10.20 -28.01 7.16
N LYS A 150 -9.75 -28.89 6.28
CA LYS A 150 -8.32 -29.18 6.11
C LYS A 150 -7.57 -28.02 5.47
N LEU A 151 -8.19 -27.31 4.51
CA LEU A 151 -7.65 -26.05 3.96
C LEU A 151 -7.51 -24.95 5.02
N ALA A 152 -8.48 -24.87 5.93
CA ALA A 152 -8.48 -23.96 7.07
C ALA A 152 -7.32 -24.24 8.03
N MET A 153 -7.17 -25.51 8.45
CA MET A 153 -6.16 -25.88 9.45
C MET A 153 -4.73 -26.07 8.93
N GLU A 154 -4.56 -26.52 7.68
CA GLU A 154 -3.25 -26.81 7.08
C GLU A 154 -2.77 -25.72 6.10
N GLY A 155 -3.56 -24.66 5.94
CA GLY A 155 -3.37 -23.64 4.92
C GLY A 155 -3.65 -24.15 3.51
N PHE A 156 -3.97 -23.24 2.60
CA PHE A 156 -4.16 -23.59 1.20
C PHE A 156 -2.85 -24.12 0.59
N GLN A 157 -2.83 -25.40 0.19
CA GLN A 157 -1.68 -26.01 -0.47
C GLN A 157 -1.86 -26.00 -2.00
N PRO A 158 -0.87 -25.51 -2.77
CA PRO A 158 -0.94 -25.51 -4.23
C PRO A 158 -0.95 -26.96 -4.76
N LYS A 159 -1.62 -27.20 -5.89
CA LYS A 159 -1.61 -28.52 -6.55
C LYS A 159 -0.60 -28.54 -7.69
N LYS A 160 0.07 -29.68 -7.92
CA LYS A 160 0.95 -29.86 -9.08
C LYS A 160 0.26 -29.49 -10.39
N GLY A 161 0.96 -28.77 -11.27
CA GLY A 161 0.46 -28.21 -12.52
C GLY A 161 -0.40 -26.95 -12.35
N PHE A 162 -0.63 -26.50 -11.11
CA PHE A 162 -1.35 -25.27 -10.81
C PHE A 162 -0.47 -24.34 -9.98
N SER A 163 -0.49 -23.06 -10.34
CA SER A 163 0.18 -22.00 -9.58
C SER A 163 -0.83 -20.92 -9.23
N TYR A 164 -0.58 -20.23 -8.12
CA TYR A 164 -1.48 -19.23 -7.60
C TYR A 164 -0.77 -17.92 -7.32
N TYR A 165 -1.50 -16.81 -7.40
CA TYR A 165 -0.94 -15.48 -7.18
C TYR A 165 -1.87 -14.59 -6.38
N SER A 166 -1.31 -13.82 -5.46
CA SER A 166 -1.96 -12.71 -4.76
C SER A 166 -1.31 -11.38 -5.16
N ASP A 167 -1.66 -10.29 -4.48
CA ASP A 167 -0.99 -9.01 -4.66
C ASP A 167 0.40 -8.97 -3.99
N VAL A 168 0.68 -9.87 -3.03
CA VAL A 168 1.92 -9.91 -2.22
C VAL A 168 2.87 -11.06 -2.59
N TYR A 169 2.34 -12.23 -2.96
CA TYR A 169 3.14 -13.44 -3.17
C TYR A 169 2.57 -14.35 -4.28
N TYR A 170 3.37 -15.33 -4.66
CA TYR A 170 3.02 -16.46 -5.50
C TYR A 170 3.05 -17.74 -4.67
N LEU A 171 2.20 -18.70 -5.01
CA LEU A 171 2.16 -20.01 -4.38
C LEU A 171 2.31 -21.09 -5.46
N VAL A 172 3.38 -21.87 -5.35
CA VAL A 172 3.78 -22.87 -6.34
C VAL A 172 4.02 -24.21 -5.65
N HIS A 173 3.51 -25.29 -6.22
CA HIS A 173 3.73 -26.64 -5.68
C HIS A 173 5.22 -27.03 -5.69
N GLN A 174 5.66 -27.78 -4.68
CA GLN A 174 7.08 -28.14 -4.51
C GLN A 174 7.69 -28.80 -5.75
N ASP A 175 6.95 -29.69 -6.42
CA ASP A 175 7.40 -30.35 -7.65
C ASP A 175 7.59 -29.40 -8.85
N ASP A 176 6.90 -28.26 -8.84
CA ASP A 176 6.96 -27.26 -9.92
C ASP A 176 7.80 -26.04 -9.51
N LEU A 177 8.42 -26.11 -8.33
CA LEU A 177 9.14 -25.00 -7.73
C LEU A 177 10.43 -24.74 -8.51
N HIS A 178 10.66 -23.47 -8.81
CA HIS A 178 11.89 -23.07 -9.47
C HIS A 178 13.10 -23.29 -8.53
N PRO A 179 14.24 -23.86 -8.98
CA PRO A 179 15.36 -24.27 -8.12
C PRO A 179 16.00 -23.20 -7.23
N CYS A 180 15.76 -21.91 -7.52
CA CYS A 180 16.19 -20.80 -6.66
C CYS A 180 15.35 -20.62 -5.39
N PHE A 181 14.26 -21.36 -5.22
CA PHE A 181 13.37 -21.27 -4.06
C PHE A 181 13.29 -22.61 -3.36
N THR A 182 13.22 -22.58 -2.04
CA THR A 182 13.05 -23.76 -1.18
C THR A 182 11.63 -23.89 -0.65
N GLU A 183 10.88 -22.79 -0.64
CA GLU A 183 9.53 -22.72 -0.12
C GLU A 183 8.51 -22.51 -1.25
N SER A 184 7.34 -23.12 -1.10
CA SER A 184 6.22 -22.98 -2.04
C SER A 184 5.67 -21.56 -2.11
N LYS A 185 5.83 -20.76 -1.05
CA LYS A 185 5.43 -19.36 -1.00
C LYS A 185 6.61 -18.49 -1.44
N ILE A 186 6.45 -17.80 -2.57
CA ILE A 186 7.46 -16.92 -3.14
C ILE A 186 6.94 -15.49 -3.04
N TYR A 187 7.57 -14.67 -2.19
CA TYR A 187 7.15 -13.28 -2.09
C TYR A 187 7.62 -12.46 -3.28
N LYS A 188 6.85 -11.45 -3.66
CA LYS A 188 7.20 -10.60 -4.81
C LYS A 188 8.49 -9.81 -4.58
N TRP A 189 8.83 -9.47 -3.34
CA TRP A 189 10.10 -8.81 -3.03
C TRP A 189 11.32 -9.72 -3.33
N ASP A 190 11.17 -11.05 -3.23
CA ASP A 190 12.23 -12.00 -3.59
C ASP A 190 12.53 -11.98 -5.09
N LEU A 191 11.55 -11.55 -5.89
CA LEU A 191 11.64 -11.37 -7.33
C LEU A 191 12.06 -9.95 -7.74
N GLY A 192 12.35 -9.06 -6.77
CA GLY A 192 12.84 -7.71 -7.02
C GLY A 192 11.75 -6.64 -7.17
N HIS A 193 10.50 -6.95 -6.82
CA HIS A 193 9.46 -5.94 -6.68
C HIS A 193 9.72 -5.03 -5.47
N SER A 194 9.11 -3.84 -5.48
CA SER A 194 9.30 -2.84 -4.43
C SER A 194 8.81 -3.33 -3.07
N VAL A 195 9.71 -3.34 -2.07
CA VAL A 195 9.38 -3.72 -0.70
C VAL A 195 8.33 -2.78 -0.10
N SER A 196 8.45 -1.47 -0.32
CA SER A 196 7.51 -0.48 0.22
C SER A 196 6.09 -0.70 -0.32
N GLU A 197 5.96 -0.92 -1.63
CA GLU A 197 4.66 -1.14 -2.27
C GLU A 197 4.00 -2.43 -1.75
N ILE A 198 4.79 -3.52 -1.64
CA ILE A 198 4.25 -4.80 -1.17
C ILE A 198 3.82 -4.72 0.30
N ILE A 199 4.62 -4.08 1.15
CA ILE A 199 4.25 -3.90 2.57
C ILE A 199 3.04 -2.98 2.68
N GLY A 200 2.95 -1.92 1.86
CA GLY A 200 1.75 -1.09 1.77
C GLY A 200 0.49 -1.90 1.43
N ILE A 201 0.58 -2.83 0.48
CA ILE A 201 -0.50 -3.76 0.13
C ILE A 201 -0.85 -4.66 1.32
N GLN A 202 0.15 -5.28 1.96
CA GLN A 202 -0.09 -6.19 3.07
C GLN A 202 -0.74 -5.48 4.26
N LEU A 203 -0.27 -4.29 4.62
CA LEU A 203 -0.89 -3.48 5.67
C LEU A 203 -2.33 -3.12 5.31
N LYS A 204 -2.61 -2.84 4.04
CA LYS A 204 -3.99 -2.61 3.59
C LYS A 204 -4.85 -3.86 3.74
N GLU A 205 -4.35 -5.04 3.35
CA GLU A 205 -5.06 -6.31 3.52
C GLU A 205 -5.35 -6.60 4.99
N LEU A 206 -4.38 -6.36 5.88
CA LEU A 206 -4.54 -6.52 7.33
C LEU A 206 -5.59 -5.56 7.90
N VAL A 207 -5.56 -4.29 7.49
CA VAL A 207 -6.58 -3.32 7.93
C VAL A 207 -7.97 -3.74 7.46
N ASP A 208 -8.09 -4.19 6.21
CA ASP A 208 -9.36 -4.65 5.64
C ASP A 208 -9.86 -5.94 6.34
N ALA A 209 -8.96 -6.81 6.80
CA ALA A 209 -9.29 -8.07 7.47
C ALA A 209 -9.60 -7.90 8.97
N HIS A 210 -8.75 -7.19 9.70
CA HIS A 210 -8.77 -7.15 11.17
C HIS A 210 -9.37 -5.84 11.72
N ALA A 211 -9.64 -4.85 10.87
CA ALA A 211 -10.06 -3.51 11.27
C ALA A 211 -9.08 -2.82 12.26
N VAL A 212 -7.81 -3.24 12.24
CA VAL A 212 -6.70 -2.67 13.02
C VAL A 212 -5.92 -1.69 12.14
N PHE A 213 -5.50 -0.57 12.71
CA PHE A 213 -4.76 0.49 12.01
C PHE A 213 -3.37 0.75 12.56
N THR A 214 -2.96 0.00 13.59
CA THR A 214 -1.66 0.17 14.26
C THR A 214 -0.94 -1.16 14.29
N PHE A 215 0.30 -1.18 13.83
CA PHE A 215 1.11 -2.38 13.67
C PHE A 215 2.45 -2.21 14.37
N GLN A 216 2.89 -3.26 15.03
CA GLN A 216 4.23 -3.40 15.59
C GLN A 216 5.03 -4.29 14.67
N ILE A 217 5.99 -3.70 13.96
CA ILE A 217 6.82 -4.38 12.98
C ILE A 217 8.16 -4.75 13.62
N ASN A 218 8.51 -6.04 13.58
CA ASN A 218 9.76 -6.60 14.12
C ASN A 218 10.05 -6.19 15.59
N LYS A 219 9.03 -5.78 16.35
CA LYS A 219 9.16 -5.27 17.74
C LYS A 219 10.10 -4.07 17.90
N GLU A 220 10.36 -3.36 16.81
CA GLU A 220 11.28 -2.22 16.77
C GLU A 220 10.63 -0.96 16.20
N LEU A 221 9.65 -1.13 15.30
CA LEU A 221 8.97 -0.06 14.60
C LEU A 221 7.47 -0.10 14.89
N ILE A 222 6.89 1.04 15.25
CA ILE A 222 5.43 1.18 15.31
C ILE A 222 4.94 1.97 14.10
N VAL A 223 3.91 1.45 13.45
CA VAL A 223 3.28 2.04 12.26
C VAL A 223 1.81 2.28 12.54
N TRP A 224 1.35 3.49 12.23
CA TRP A 224 -0.06 3.86 12.24
C TRP A 224 -0.53 4.14 10.81
N VAL A 225 -1.45 3.33 10.31
CA VAL A 225 -2.11 3.53 9.02
C VAL A 225 -3.14 4.67 9.13
N ILE A 226 -2.83 5.80 8.48
CA ILE A 226 -3.67 7.01 8.54
C ILE A 226 -4.68 7.02 7.38
N ASN A 227 -4.23 6.63 6.19
CA ASN A 227 -5.09 6.59 5.00
C ASN A 227 -4.64 5.50 4.03
N LEU A 228 -5.50 4.51 3.79
CA LEU A 228 -5.27 3.38 2.89
C LEU A 228 -5.25 3.74 1.40
N ASN A 229 -5.78 4.91 1.04
CA ASN A 229 -6.04 5.29 -0.34
C ASN A 229 -5.63 6.75 -0.58
N CYS A 230 -4.40 7.10 -0.21
CA CYS A 230 -3.87 8.44 -0.43
C CYS A 230 -3.50 8.63 -1.90
N LEU A 231 -4.28 9.41 -2.66
CA LEU A 231 -3.91 9.84 -4.00
C LEU A 231 -3.06 11.10 -3.92
N TYR A 232 -1.82 11.05 -4.39
CA TYR A 232 -0.88 12.16 -4.28
C TYR A 232 0.00 12.34 -5.52
N THR A 233 0.59 13.53 -5.61
CA THR A 233 1.74 13.85 -6.45
C THR A 233 2.83 14.49 -5.58
N SER A 234 4.07 14.38 -6.03
CA SER A 234 5.23 14.94 -5.32
C SER A 234 6.32 15.30 -6.31
N GLN A 235 7.41 15.92 -5.83
CA GLN A 235 8.54 16.25 -6.69
C GLN A 235 9.13 15.03 -7.43
N SER A 236 9.24 13.88 -6.77
CA SER A 236 9.72 12.64 -7.39
C SER A 236 8.66 11.95 -8.25
N THR A 237 7.39 12.35 -8.10
CA THR A 237 6.23 11.66 -8.65
C THR A 237 5.22 12.65 -9.23
N SER A 238 5.50 13.12 -10.44
CA SER A 238 4.63 14.10 -11.13
C SER A 238 3.33 13.49 -11.66
N THR A 239 3.26 12.16 -11.79
CA THR A 239 2.02 11.44 -12.12
C THR A 239 1.25 11.09 -10.85
N PRO A 240 -0.08 11.29 -10.79
CA PRO A 240 -0.86 10.89 -9.62
C PRO A 240 -0.67 9.41 -9.29
N ARG A 241 -0.23 9.12 -8.06
CA ARG A 241 -0.09 7.77 -7.53
C ARG A 241 -0.94 7.60 -6.29
N LYS A 242 -1.42 6.39 -6.09
CA LYS A 242 -2.00 6.01 -4.81
C LYS A 242 -0.93 5.39 -3.93
N SER A 243 -1.05 5.60 -2.62
CA SER A 243 -0.20 5.02 -1.60
C SER A 243 -0.98 4.81 -0.31
N VAL A 244 -0.38 4.08 0.62
CA VAL A 244 -0.80 4.05 2.01
C VAL A 244 -0.05 5.16 2.75
N LYS A 245 -0.79 6.14 3.28
CA LYS A 245 -0.24 7.16 4.16
C LYS A 245 -0.16 6.60 5.57
N ILE A 246 1.04 6.65 6.14
CA ILE A 246 1.31 6.14 7.47
C ILE A 246 2.03 7.16 8.34
N GLY A 247 1.80 7.07 9.64
CA GLY A 247 2.69 7.57 10.67
C GLY A 247 3.62 6.46 11.12
N PHE A 248 4.89 6.74 11.37
CA PHE A 248 5.82 5.77 11.94
C PHE A 248 6.70 6.41 13.02
N GLY A 249 7.21 5.57 13.92
CA GLY A 249 8.07 5.98 15.02
C GLY A 249 8.64 4.79 15.78
N ASP A 250 9.25 5.07 16.93
CA ASP A 250 9.81 4.05 17.80
C ASP A 250 8.74 3.36 18.66
N MET A 251 9.11 2.22 19.24
CA MET A 251 8.25 1.46 20.16
C MET A 251 7.89 2.17 21.46
N ALA A 252 8.55 3.27 21.82
CA ALA A 252 8.19 4.03 23.02
C ALA A 252 6.92 4.87 22.78
N MET A 253 6.54 5.09 21.52
CA MET A 253 5.30 5.76 21.18
C MET A 253 4.08 4.89 21.54
N LYS A 254 3.12 5.50 22.24
CA LYS A 254 1.87 4.82 22.58
C LYS A 254 0.99 4.64 21.34
N ALA A 255 0.50 3.42 21.13
CA ALA A 255 -0.53 3.14 20.15
C ALA A 255 -1.74 4.03 20.41
N THR A 256 -2.34 4.55 19.34
CA THR A 256 -3.27 5.67 19.44
C THR A 256 -4.59 5.30 20.12
N LYS A 257 -5.06 4.05 20.05
CA LYS A 257 -6.35 3.59 20.62
C LYS A 257 -6.50 2.08 20.90
N ALA A 258 -5.82 1.21 20.16
CA ALA A 258 -5.94 -0.24 20.25
C ALA A 258 -4.54 -0.88 20.37
N ASP A 259 -4.48 -2.11 20.88
CA ASP A 259 -3.22 -2.86 20.91
C ASP A 259 -2.71 -3.05 19.47
N PRO A 260 -1.43 -2.75 19.20
CA PRO A 260 -0.89 -2.90 17.87
C PRO A 260 -0.82 -4.38 17.49
N GLU A 261 -1.15 -4.68 16.24
CA GLU A 261 -0.97 -6.02 15.69
C GLU A 261 0.50 -6.28 15.38
N GLU A 262 1.02 -7.44 15.82
CA GLU A 262 2.42 -7.80 15.57
C GLU A 262 2.59 -8.38 14.16
N VAL A 263 3.56 -7.83 13.41
CA VAL A 263 3.93 -8.29 12.07
C VAL A 263 5.44 -8.48 12.02
N GLU A 264 5.88 -9.61 11.46
CA GLU A 264 7.31 -9.92 11.31
C GLU A 264 7.70 -9.99 9.84
N TYR A 265 8.83 -9.37 9.52
CA TYR A 265 9.47 -9.43 8.21
C TYR A 265 10.91 -9.94 8.33
N PRO A 266 11.42 -10.65 7.31
CA PRO A 266 12.84 -10.96 7.22
C PRO A 266 13.69 -9.69 7.35
N GLU A 267 14.82 -9.79 8.05
CA GLU A 267 15.70 -8.64 8.34
C GLU A 267 16.06 -7.78 7.11
N PRO A 268 16.40 -8.36 5.92
CA PRO A 268 16.68 -7.55 4.73
C PRO A 268 15.47 -6.74 4.24
N VAL A 269 14.27 -7.30 4.38
CA VAL A 269 13.00 -6.68 3.98
C VAL A 269 12.66 -5.56 4.96
N TYR A 270 12.81 -5.81 6.27
CA TYR A 270 12.61 -4.80 7.31
C TYR A 270 13.57 -3.61 7.14
N ASN A 271 14.86 -3.86 6.94
CA ASN A 271 15.83 -2.79 6.72
C ASN A 271 15.46 -1.94 5.49
N LYS A 272 15.00 -2.58 4.40
CA LYS A 272 14.56 -1.88 3.20
C LYS A 272 13.28 -1.08 3.42
N LEU A 273 12.36 -1.58 4.24
CA LEU A 273 11.17 -0.83 4.68
C LEU A 273 11.60 0.45 5.41
N VAL A 274 12.44 0.34 6.45
CA VAL A 274 12.89 1.49 7.24
C VAL A 274 13.58 2.53 6.37
N GLU A 275 14.47 2.12 5.47
CA GLU A 275 15.10 3.00 4.49
C GLU A 275 14.05 3.73 3.64
N SER A 276 13.08 3.00 3.08
CA SER A 276 12.00 3.59 2.27
C SER A 276 11.14 4.58 3.05
N LEU A 277 10.86 4.32 4.34
CA LEU A 277 10.11 5.23 5.21
C LEU A 277 10.86 6.53 5.46
N LEU A 278 12.16 6.45 5.72
CA LEU A 278 13.02 7.60 5.94
C LEU A 278 13.15 8.44 4.65
N GLU A 279 13.45 7.81 3.52
CA GLU A 279 13.49 8.47 2.21
C GLU A 279 12.17 9.16 1.87
N SER A 280 11.04 8.47 2.09
CA SER A 280 9.70 9.00 1.89
C SER A 280 9.47 10.23 2.78
N ASN A 281 9.81 10.16 4.07
CA ASN A 281 9.69 11.29 5.00
C ASN A 281 10.55 12.49 4.60
N GLU A 282 11.82 12.26 4.25
CA GLU A 282 12.77 13.32 3.87
C GLU A 282 12.37 14.03 2.58
N SER A 283 11.69 13.33 1.67
CA SER A 283 11.17 13.91 0.42
C SER A 283 10.05 14.93 0.65
N LEU A 284 9.37 14.86 1.80
CA LEU A 284 8.25 15.73 2.09
C LEU A 284 8.69 17.15 2.50
N PRO A 285 7.87 18.17 2.22
CA PRO A 285 8.03 19.50 2.82
C PRO A 285 8.00 19.44 4.35
N GLY A 286 8.83 20.24 5.03
CA GLY A 286 9.00 20.20 6.50
C GLY A 286 7.71 20.33 7.31
N ASN A 287 6.69 21.03 6.80
CA ASN A 287 5.39 21.26 7.43
C ASN A 287 4.40 20.09 7.27
N VAL A 288 4.78 19.01 6.61
CA VAL A 288 4.01 17.75 6.50
C VAL A 288 4.84 16.53 6.91
N ARG A 289 6.11 16.70 7.32
CA ARG A 289 6.98 15.59 7.75
C ARG A 289 6.52 14.94 9.05
N THR A 290 5.81 15.67 9.91
CA THR A 290 5.36 15.16 11.20
C THR A 290 3.88 15.47 11.46
N LEU A 291 3.27 14.62 12.28
CA LEU A 291 1.95 14.81 12.86
C LEU A 291 2.04 14.51 14.36
N GLY A 292 2.22 15.58 15.15
CA GLY A 292 2.62 15.40 16.56
C GLY A 292 4.00 14.75 16.61
N GLU A 293 4.10 13.63 17.31
CA GLU A 293 5.34 12.85 17.46
C GLU A 293 5.59 11.90 16.28
N TRP A 294 4.58 11.65 15.44
CA TRP A 294 4.67 10.70 14.33
C TRP A 294 5.41 11.31 13.15
N LYS A 295 6.38 10.58 12.58
CA LYS A 295 6.92 10.89 11.25
C LYS A 295 5.95 10.38 10.20
N ILE A 296 5.73 11.15 9.14
CA ILE A 296 4.79 10.79 8.06
C ILE A 296 5.56 10.21 6.87
N ALA A 297 5.08 9.08 6.34
CA ALA A 297 5.59 8.47 5.13
C ALA A 297 4.45 7.90 4.27
N PHE A 298 4.82 7.53 3.05
CA PHE A 298 3.96 6.91 2.06
C PHE A 298 4.61 5.64 1.55
N LEU A 299 3.84 4.55 1.57
CA LEU A 299 4.20 3.22 1.07
C LEU A 299 3.42 2.89 -0.22
#